data_AF-A0A2E9R9C5-F1
#
_entry.id   AF-A0A2E9R9C5-F1
#
_cell.length_a   1.000
_cell.length_b   1.000
_cell.length_c   1.000
_cell.angle_alpha   90.00
_cell.angle_beta   90.00
_cell.angle_gamma   90.00
#
_symmetry.space_group_name_H-M   'P 1'
#
loop_
_entity.id
_entity.type
_entity.pdbx_description
1 polymer ?
#
loop_
_entity_poly.entity_id
_entity_poly.type
_entity_poly.pdbx_seq_one_letter_code
_entity_poly.pdbx_strand_id
1 'polypeptide(L)' 'MAEMGKKGKSTEKREVEALLAVIYLQIKNYPTPIAGCDEQFNFLLAERDRLRDELEQLKRSL' A
#
# COMPACT_ATOMS: atom_id res chain seq x y z
N MET A 1 32.68 7.61 -7.26
CA MET A 1 31.43 8.37 -7.17
C MET A 1 30.26 7.41 -7.38
N ALA A 2 29.95 6.55 -6.40
CA ALA A 2 28.99 5.46 -6.59
C ALA A 2 28.34 5.01 -5.27
N GLU A 3 27.61 5.89 -4.57
CA GLU A 3 26.97 5.56 -3.28
C GLU A 3 25.59 6.26 -3.12
N MET A 4 24.87 6.57 -4.21
CA MET A 4 23.54 7.23 -4.10
C MET A 4 22.32 6.30 -4.32
N GLY A 5 22.51 5.05 -4.76
CA GLY A 5 21.40 4.18 -5.18
C GLY A 5 20.60 3.47 -4.08
N LYS A 6 21.16 3.27 -2.88
CA LYS A 6 20.52 2.45 -1.82
C LYS A 6 19.60 3.24 -0.87
N LYS A 7 19.82 4.56 -0.75
CA LYS A 7 19.10 5.40 0.22
C LYS A 7 17.66 5.70 -0.20
N GLY A 8 17.41 5.86 -1.51
CA GLY A 8 16.08 6.14 -2.07
C GLY A 8 15.10 4.96 -1.96
N LYS A 9 15.51 3.78 -2.43
CA LYS A 9 14.68 2.55 -2.41
C LYS A 9 14.20 2.13 -1.01
N SER A 10 15.01 2.41 0.02
CA SER A 10 14.66 2.09 1.40
C SER A 10 13.60 3.03 1.98
N THR A 11 13.54 4.28 1.52
CA THR A 11 12.52 5.26 1.93
C THR A 11 11.20 4.97 1.22
N GLU A 12 11.26 4.75 -0.09
CA GLU A 12 10.10 4.43 -0.95
C GLU A 12 9.36 3.19 -0.42
N LYS A 13 10.09 2.14 -0.09
CA LYS A 13 9.52 0.94 0.55
C LYS A 13 8.77 1.25 1.85
N ARG A 14 9.38 2.06 2.72
CA ARG A 14 8.77 2.42 4.03
C ARG A 14 7.51 3.26 3.85
N GLU A 15 7.48 4.12 2.84
CA GLU A 15 6.30 4.92 2.50
C GLU A 15 5.15 4.02 2.02
N VAL A 16 5.42 3.08 1.12
CA VAL A 16 4.43 2.09 0.67
C VAL A 16 3.94 1.22 1.84
N GLU A 17 4.84 0.78 2.73
CA GLU A 17 4.46 0.03 3.94
C GLU A 17 3.56 0.85 4.87
N ALA A 18 3.84 2.15 5.04
CA ALA A 18 3.03 3.03 5.87
C ALA A 18 1.63 3.28 5.27
N LEU A 19 1.56 3.53 3.95
CA LEU A 19 0.28 3.69 3.25
C LEU A 19 -0.57 2.42 3.32
N LEU A 20 0.05 1.25 3.14
CA LEU A 20 -0.64 -0.02 3.23
C LEU A 20 -1.23 -0.26 4.63
N ALA A 21 -0.51 0.11 5.69
CA ALA A 21 -1.01 0.05 7.06
C ALA A 21 -2.24 0.94 7.30
N VAL A 22 -2.26 2.15 6.72
CA VAL A 22 -3.42 3.05 6.78
C VAL A 22 -4.63 2.43 6.07
N ILE A 23 -4.46 1.90 4.86
CA ILE A 23 -5.54 1.25 4.11
C ILE A 23 -6.11 0.04 4.89
N TYR A 24 -5.26 -0.80 5.47
CA TYR A 24 -5.73 -1.90 6.31
C TYR A 24 -6.53 -1.44 7.53
N LEU A 25 -6.12 -0.33 8.15
CA LEU A 25 -6.86 0.25 9.26
C LEU A 25 -8.23 0.78 8.80
N GLN A 26 -8.30 1.42 7.63
CA GLN A 26 -9.57 1.91 7.07
C GLN A 26 -10.52 0.75 6.73
N ILE A 27 -10.02 -0.32 6.10
CA ILE A 27 -10.81 -1.53 5.82
C ILE A 27 -11.30 -2.17 7.11
N LYS A 28 -10.44 -2.27 8.14
CA LYS A 28 -10.78 -2.90 9.42
C LYS A 28 -11.85 -2.12 10.18
N ASN A 29 -11.82 -0.79 10.12
CA ASN A 29 -12.78 0.08 10.79
C ASN A 29 -13.97 0.47 9.90
N TYR A 30 -14.09 -0.13 8.72
CA TYR A 30 -15.16 0.21 7.78
C TYR A 30 -16.51 -0.19 8.35
N PRO A 31 -17.54 0.69 8.32
CA PRO A 31 -18.84 0.40 8.89
C PRO A 31 -19.50 -0.80 8.19
N THR A 32 -20.05 -1.71 8.99
CA THR A 32 -20.85 -2.85 8.52
C THR A 32 -22.34 -2.61 8.82
N PRO A 33 -23.27 -2.98 7.93
CA PRO A 33 -23.08 -3.77 6.71
C PRO A 33 -22.52 -2.95 5.55
N ILE A 34 -21.60 -3.56 4.80
CA ILE A 34 -21.03 -2.97 3.58
C ILE A 34 -22.08 -3.14 2.49
N ALA A 35 -22.50 -2.04 1.86
CA ALA A 35 -23.40 -2.12 0.73
C ALA A 35 -22.69 -2.86 -0.43
N GLY A 36 -23.41 -3.71 -1.16
CA GLY A 36 -22.83 -4.50 -2.26
C GLY A 36 -22.21 -3.68 -3.40
N CYS A 37 -22.47 -2.37 -3.45
CA CYS A 37 -21.92 -1.41 -4.40
C CYS A 37 -21.25 -0.22 -3.69
N ASP A 38 -20.58 -0.49 -2.57
CA ASP A 38 -19.83 0.54 -1.85
C ASP A 38 -18.53 0.85 -2.61
N GLU A 39 -18.58 1.89 -3.44
CA GLU A 39 -17.45 2.33 -4.27
C GLU A 39 -16.22 2.68 -3.43
N GLN A 40 -16.42 3.21 -2.23
CA GLN A 40 -15.32 3.57 -1.33
C GLN A 40 -14.65 2.31 -0.77
N PHE A 41 -15.40 1.29 -0.36
CA PHE A 41 -14.81 0.02 0.08
C PHE A 41 -14.08 -0.69 -1.07
N ASN A 42 -14.67 -0.69 -2.28
CA ASN A 42 -14.03 -1.24 -3.47
C ASN A 42 -12.73 -0.51 -3.82
N PHE A 43 -12.70 0.82 -3.68
CA PHE A 43 -11.49 1.62 -3.85
C PHE A 43 -10.41 1.24 -2.84
N LEU A 44 -10.75 1.09 -1.55
CA LEU A 44 -9.80 0.66 -0.52
C LEU A 44 -9.20 -0.72 -0.82
N LEU A 45 -10.00 -1.66 -1.33
CA LEU A 45 -9.52 -2.99 -1.74
C LEU A 45 -8.57 -2.93 -2.93
N ALA A 46 -8.88 -2.09 -3.94
CA ALA A 46 -8.06 -1.90 -5.11
C ALA A 46 -6.73 -1.22 -4.77
N GLU A 47 -6.75 -0.16 -3.95
CA GLU A 47 -5.55 0.55 -3.51
C GLU A 47 -4.66 -0.35 -2.65
N ARG A 48 -5.25 -1.18 -1.77
CA ARG A 48 -4.52 -2.22 -1.03
C ARG A 48 -3.77 -3.14 -1.99
N ASP A 49 -4.44 -3.62 -3.04
CA ASP A 49 -3.85 -4.56 -3.99
C ASP A 49 -2.69 -3.93 -4.76
N ARG A 50 -2.89 -2.70 -5.27
CA ARG A 50 -1.86 -1.92 -5.95
C ARG A 50 -0.63 -1.69 -5.08
N LEU A 51 -0.80 -1.23 -3.84
CA LEU A 51 0.31 -0.98 -2.91
C LEU A 51 1.06 -2.26 -2.53
N ARG A 52 0.35 -3.41 -2.48
CA ARG A 52 1.00 -4.71 -2.27
C ARG A 52 1.89 -5.08 -3.44
N ASP A 53 1.39 -4.96 -4.67
CA ASP A 53 2.19 -5.24 -5.86
C ASP A 53 3.42 -4.32 -5.91
N GLU A 54 3.24 -3.03 -5.68
CA GLU A 54 4.33 -2.05 -5.63
C GLU A 54 5.39 -2.42 -4.58
N LEU A 55 4.95 -2.82 -3.38
CA LEU A 55 5.86 -3.29 -2.32
C LEU A 55 6.61 -4.57 -2.73
N GLU A 56 5.97 -5.49 -3.44
CA GLU A 56 6.60 -6.71 -3.95
C GLU A 56 7.64 -6.39 -5.04
N GLN A 57 7.34 -5.46 -5.95
CA GLN A 57 8.29 -4.98 -6.96
C GLN A 57 9.50 -4.31 -6.32
N LEU A 58 9.28 -3.48 -5.29
CA LEU A 58 10.35 -2.83 -4.54
C LEU A 58 11.23 -3.85 -3.82
N LYS A 59 10.64 -4.90 -3.23
CA LYS A 59 11.38 -6.00 -2.59
C LYS A 59 12.20 -6.82 -3.59
N ARG A 60 11.68 -7.04 -4.80
CA ARG A 60 12.37 -7.79 -5.85
C ARG A 60 13.53 -6.99 -6.48
N SER A 61 13.43 -5.66 -6.44
CA SER A 61 14.41 -4.72 -7.01
C SER A 61 15.51 -4.29 -6.03
N LEU A 62 15.56 -4.92 -4.84
CA LEU A 62 16.45 -4.61 -3.71
C LEU A 62 17.50 -5.71 -3.55
#